data_AF-A0A7C8EMC6-F1
#
_entry.id   AF-A0A7C8EMC6-F1
#
_cell.length_a   1.000
_cell.length_b   1.000
_cell.length_c   1.000
_cell.angle_alpha   90.00
_cell.angle_beta   90.00
_cell.angle_gamma   90.00
#
_symmetry.space_group_name_H-M   'P 1'
#
loop_
_entity.id
_entity.type
_entity.pdbx_description
1 polymer ?
#
loop_
_entity_poly.entity_id
_entity_poly.type
_entity_poly.pdbx_seq_one_letter_code
_entity_poly.pdbx_strand_id
1 'polypeptide(L)'
;MLKIRKEQYEELAKVALKQFENTMVEHIQAHFPKPAQISGEKAVRTTIQYGFERSKTYGFKTEHEVCLYIDLMIILGSGFDTEPQLPWISQLLKSEDFSNASKKIEALYDKVLEYLDRVVGKDEVLPVKAMRKFQQYSTAQLDHKFKNNLVQDAIDFFRIIWPDKCQCIGNAALVQMFKEGNKLAKEHGISVSSGIGIYSTFMFILGHQFARDPMYPWACDILDDSSIIGPTEKINRLHAKTIEILKKSLE
;
A
#
# COMPACT_ATOMS: atom_id res chain seq x y z
N MET A 1 3.06 26.18 41.29
CA MET A 1 2.53 25.03 40.51
C MET A 1 2.00 25.57 39.19
N LEU A 2 2.60 25.21 38.07
CA LEU A 2 2.18 25.68 36.75
C LEU A 2 0.86 24.97 36.38
N LYS A 3 -0.25 25.70 36.18
CA LYS A 3 -1.52 25.14 35.68
C LYS A 3 -1.62 25.45 34.18
N ILE A 4 -1.40 24.45 33.33
CA ILE A 4 -1.60 24.55 31.88
C ILE A 4 -3.09 24.46 31.59
N ARG A 5 -3.66 25.46 30.91
CA ARG A 5 -5.07 25.46 30.48
C ARG A 5 -5.26 24.56 29.26
N LYS A 6 -6.48 24.09 29.02
CA LYS A 6 -6.80 23.20 27.89
C LYS A 6 -6.40 23.82 26.55
N GLU A 7 -6.67 25.11 26.36
CA GLU A 7 -6.32 25.85 25.15
C GLU A 7 -4.79 25.92 24.95
N GLN A 8 -4.02 26.07 26.04
CA GLN A 8 -2.55 26.08 25.99
C GLN A 8 -1.98 24.69 25.67
N TYR A 9 -2.62 23.63 26.20
CA TYR A 9 -2.26 22.25 25.87
C TYR A 9 -2.52 21.94 24.39
N GLU A 10 -3.65 22.37 23.85
CA GLU A 10 -3.99 22.19 22.44
C GLU A 10 -3.02 22.91 21.50
N GLU A 11 -2.60 24.14 21.83
CA GLU A 11 -1.58 24.85 21.05
C GLU A 11 -0.20 24.18 21.12
N LEU A 12 0.22 23.72 22.31
CA LEU A 12 1.47 22.96 22.45
C LEU A 12 1.42 21.63 21.67
N ALA A 13 0.27 20.94 21.69
CA ALA A 13 0.07 19.70 20.94
C ALA A 13 0.16 19.92 19.43
N LYS A 14 -0.37 21.03 18.90
CA LYS A 14 -0.23 21.40 17.48
C LYS A 14 1.22 21.64 17.09
N VAL A 15 1.99 22.33 17.93
CA VAL A 15 3.41 22.59 17.69
C VAL A 15 4.21 21.28 17.70
N ALA A 16 3.98 20.42 18.70
CA ALA A 16 4.64 19.12 18.80
C ALA A 16 4.30 18.22 17.60
N LEU A 17 3.03 18.15 17.19
CA LEU A 17 2.62 17.38 16.01
C LEU A 17 3.29 17.89 14.74
N LYS A 18 3.34 19.21 14.54
CA LYS A 18 4.01 19.80 13.37
C LYS A 18 5.51 19.52 13.35
N GLN A 19 6.15 19.52 14.53
CA GLN A 19 7.57 19.18 14.64
C GLN A 19 7.80 17.70 14.32
N PHE A 20 6.98 16.80 14.87
CA PHE A 20 6.99 15.37 14.53
C PHE A 20 6.80 15.16 13.02
N GLU A 21 5.82 15.82 12.39
CA GLU A 21 5.59 15.72 10.95
C GLU A 21 6.83 16.14 10.14
N ASN A 22 7.51 17.23 10.53
CA ASN A 22 8.72 17.67 9.85
C ASN A 22 9.86 16.65 9.99
N THR A 23 10.09 16.13 11.20
CA THR A 23 11.08 15.07 11.43
C THR A 23 10.75 13.82 10.60
N MET A 24 9.48 13.43 10.51
CA MET A 24 9.06 12.28 9.72
C MET A 24 9.22 12.51 8.21
N VAL A 25 9.03 13.74 7.72
CA VAL A 25 9.32 14.06 6.30
C VAL A 25 10.81 13.86 6.02
N GLU A 26 11.69 14.36 6.88
CA GLU A 26 13.14 14.19 6.74
C GLU A 26 13.54 12.71 6.80
N HIS A 27 12.98 11.95 7.76
CA HIS A 27 13.16 10.50 7.87
C HIS A 27 12.75 9.76 6.60
N ILE A 28 11.55 10.05 6.07
CA ILE A 28 11.04 9.39 4.86
C ILE A 28 11.88 9.76 3.63
N GLN A 29 12.35 11.00 3.52
CA GLN A 29 13.26 11.40 2.45
C GLN A 29 14.61 10.69 2.53
N ALA A 30 15.13 10.45 3.74
CA ALA A 30 16.42 9.77 3.95
C ALA A 30 16.32 8.25 3.74
N HIS A 31 15.28 7.60 4.27
CA HIS A 31 15.15 6.14 4.29
C HIS A 31 14.32 5.59 3.11
N PHE A 32 13.43 6.39 2.54
CA PHE A 32 12.57 6.01 1.41
C PHE A 32 12.61 7.09 0.30
N PRO A 33 13.81 7.45 -0.22
CA PRO A 33 13.96 8.58 -1.14
C PRO A 33 13.13 8.44 -2.42
N LYS A 34 13.06 7.22 -2.98
CA LYS A 34 12.29 6.95 -4.21
C LYS A 34 10.78 7.11 -4.00
N PRO A 35 10.14 6.44 -3.01
CA PRO A 35 8.74 6.72 -2.68
C PRO A 35 8.46 8.21 -2.42
N ALA A 36 9.32 8.89 -1.66
CA ALA A 36 9.16 10.30 -1.33
C ALA A 36 9.21 11.21 -2.57
N GLN A 37 10.15 10.96 -3.49
CA GLN A 37 10.30 11.71 -4.73
C GLN A 37 9.11 11.50 -5.69
N ILE A 38 8.64 10.26 -5.81
CA ILE A 38 7.56 9.89 -6.74
C ILE A 38 6.21 10.46 -6.28
N SER A 39 5.90 10.37 -4.99
CA SER A 39 4.61 10.83 -4.45
C SER A 39 4.60 12.35 -4.18
N GLY A 40 5.76 12.93 -3.86
CA GLY A 40 5.93 14.33 -3.52
C GLY A 40 5.57 14.65 -2.07
N GLU A 41 6.09 15.78 -1.56
CA GLU A 41 6.01 16.13 -0.14
C GLU A 41 4.57 16.20 0.40
N LYS A 42 3.61 16.70 -0.39
CA LYS A 42 2.20 16.77 0.02
C LYS A 42 1.64 15.37 0.31
N ALA A 43 1.94 14.40 -0.55
CA ALA A 43 1.51 13.01 -0.35
C ALA A 43 2.18 12.41 0.88
N VAL A 44 3.50 12.60 1.05
CA VAL A 44 4.26 12.16 2.23
C VAL A 44 3.65 12.70 3.53
N ARG A 45 3.37 14.00 3.61
CA ARG A 45 2.72 14.60 4.80
C ARG A 45 1.33 14.04 5.04
N THR A 46 0.54 13.84 3.99
CA THR A 46 -0.79 13.21 4.10
C THR A 46 -0.67 11.79 4.66
N THR A 47 0.32 11.03 4.22
CA THR A 47 0.61 9.67 4.72
C THR A 47 1.02 9.69 6.19
N ILE A 48 1.87 10.64 6.61
CA ILE A 48 2.29 10.79 8.01
C ILE A 48 1.07 11.08 8.90
N GLN A 49 0.21 12.01 8.49
CA GLN A 49 -1.01 12.36 9.22
C GLN A 49 -1.98 11.17 9.30
N TYR A 50 -2.18 10.50 8.17
CA TYR A 50 -3.01 9.31 8.11
C TYR A 50 -2.48 8.19 9.02
N GLY A 51 -1.18 7.93 9.01
CA GLY A 51 -0.54 6.94 9.88
C GLY A 51 -0.54 7.32 11.35
N PHE A 52 -0.36 8.59 11.67
CA PHE A 52 -0.48 9.10 13.04
C PHE A 52 -1.87 8.85 13.61
N GLU A 53 -2.94 9.16 12.87
CA GLU A 53 -4.30 8.89 13.33
C GLU A 53 -4.61 7.39 13.43
N ARG A 54 -4.17 6.61 12.45
CA ARG A 54 -4.45 5.17 12.39
C ARG A 54 -3.71 4.37 13.46
N SER A 55 -2.46 4.74 13.76
CA SER A 55 -1.62 4.12 14.79
C SER A 55 -2.25 4.17 16.19
N LYS A 56 -3.04 5.21 16.50
CA LYS A 56 -3.76 5.35 17.78
C LYS A 56 -4.72 4.18 18.05
N THR A 57 -5.31 3.60 17.00
CA THR A 57 -6.24 2.46 17.14
C THR A 57 -5.57 1.21 17.71
N TYR A 58 -4.25 1.14 17.63
CA TYR A 58 -3.41 0.06 18.17
C TYR A 58 -2.72 0.43 19.48
N GLY A 59 -3.01 1.61 20.03
CA GLY A 59 -2.48 2.09 21.30
C GLY A 59 -1.05 2.61 21.24
N PHE A 60 -0.51 2.89 20.05
CA PHE A 60 0.79 3.53 19.87
C PHE A 60 0.75 5.00 20.32
N LYS A 61 1.73 5.41 21.12
CA LYS A 61 1.73 6.72 21.81
C LYS A 61 3.05 7.46 21.70
N THR A 62 4.15 6.76 21.46
CA THR A 62 5.48 7.35 21.33
C THR A 62 5.81 7.66 19.88
N GLU A 63 6.66 8.65 19.65
CA GLU A 63 7.11 8.99 18.28
C GLU A 63 7.79 7.80 17.59
N HIS A 64 8.54 6.98 18.34
CA HIS A 64 9.19 5.79 17.80
C HIS A 64 8.18 4.75 17.30
N GLU A 65 7.13 4.45 18.09
CA GLU A 65 6.09 3.51 17.68
C GLU A 65 5.34 3.99 16.43
N VAL A 66 5.02 5.28 16.38
CA VAL A 66 4.32 5.87 15.23
C VAL A 66 5.23 5.91 14.00
N CYS A 67 6.51 6.20 14.18
CA CYS A 67 7.51 6.14 13.10
C CYS A 67 7.56 4.75 12.48
N LEU A 68 7.72 3.69 13.29
CA LEU A 68 7.73 2.31 12.78
C LEU A 68 6.43 1.94 12.08
N TYR A 69 5.28 2.39 12.60
CA TYR A 69 3.99 2.17 11.95
C TYR A 69 3.91 2.85 10.57
N ILE A 70 4.37 4.10 10.45
CA ILE A 70 4.43 4.84 9.19
C ILE A 70 5.42 4.18 8.22
N ASP A 71 6.58 3.73 8.68
CA ASP A 71 7.55 3.01 7.85
C ASP A 71 6.92 1.75 7.24
N LEU A 72 6.14 0.99 8.03
CA LEU A 72 5.37 -0.14 7.51
C LEU A 72 4.32 0.25 6.48
N MET A 73 3.69 1.43 6.62
CA MET A 73 2.77 1.95 5.58
C MET A 73 3.50 2.27 4.28
N ILE A 74 4.71 2.82 4.35
CA ILE A 74 5.52 3.10 3.15
C ILE A 74 5.96 1.80 2.48
N ILE A 75 6.31 0.77 3.27
CA ILE A 75 6.83 -0.51 2.79
C ILE A 75 5.72 -1.40 2.20
N LEU A 76 4.58 -1.51 2.88
CA LEU A 76 3.53 -2.49 2.58
C LEU A 76 2.26 -1.88 1.99
N GLY A 77 2.18 -0.55 1.93
CA GLY A 77 0.98 0.20 1.58
C GLY A 77 0.24 0.69 2.84
N SER A 78 -0.45 1.82 2.71
CA SER A 78 -1.08 2.54 3.83
C SER A 78 -2.22 1.77 4.52
N GLY A 79 -2.73 0.72 3.89
CA GLY A 79 -3.73 -0.19 4.44
C GLY A 79 -3.17 -1.48 5.05
N PHE A 80 -1.85 -1.63 5.21
CA PHE A 80 -1.22 -2.92 5.56
C PHE A 80 -1.82 -3.65 6.78
N ASP A 81 -2.31 -2.90 7.75
CA ASP A 81 -2.91 -3.38 8.99
C ASP A 81 -4.28 -4.08 8.82
N THR A 82 -4.89 -3.95 7.64
CA THR A 82 -6.07 -4.71 7.22
C THR A 82 -5.82 -5.57 5.97
N GLU A 83 -4.56 -5.80 5.59
CA GLU A 83 -4.19 -6.46 4.34
C GLU A 83 -4.68 -7.93 4.25
N PRO A 84 -5.60 -8.26 3.34
CA PRO A 84 -6.09 -9.63 3.16
C PRO A 84 -5.00 -10.62 2.74
N GLN A 85 -3.96 -10.16 2.04
CA GLN A 85 -2.82 -10.98 1.62
C GLN A 85 -1.92 -11.38 2.80
N LEU A 86 -1.94 -10.63 3.90
CA LEU A 86 -1.05 -10.78 5.05
C LEU A 86 -1.86 -10.74 6.36
N PRO A 87 -2.80 -11.68 6.57
CA PRO A 87 -3.73 -11.63 7.70
C PRO A 87 -3.03 -11.64 9.06
N TRP A 88 -1.82 -12.20 9.12
CA TRP A 88 -0.97 -12.24 10.31
C TRP A 88 -0.57 -10.84 10.83
N ILE A 89 -0.56 -9.80 9.97
CA ILE A 89 -0.30 -8.42 10.39
C ILE A 89 -1.41 -7.96 11.32
N SER A 90 -2.66 -8.05 10.83
CA SER A 90 -3.84 -7.63 11.60
C SER A 90 -4.00 -8.45 12.89
N GLN A 91 -3.66 -9.74 12.85
CA GLN A 91 -3.69 -10.63 14.02
C GLN A 91 -2.67 -10.20 15.09
N LEU A 92 -1.45 -9.87 14.67
CA LEU A 92 -0.39 -9.42 15.59
C LEU A 92 -0.71 -8.05 16.18
N LEU A 93 -1.19 -7.11 15.36
CA LEU A 93 -1.60 -5.79 15.83
C LEU A 93 -2.75 -5.86 16.85
N LYS A 94 -3.69 -6.79 16.67
CA LYS A 94 -4.82 -7.02 17.58
C LYS A 94 -4.54 -8.01 18.71
N SER A 95 -3.35 -8.60 18.76
CA SER A 95 -3.00 -9.56 19.82
C SER A 95 -2.92 -8.85 21.18
N GLU A 96 -3.49 -9.51 22.19
CA GLU A 96 -3.42 -9.14 23.61
C GLU A 96 -2.18 -9.74 24.30
N ASP A 97 -1.39 -10.54 23.59
CA ASP A 97 -0.19 -11.21 24.13
C ASP A 97 0.94 -10.21 24.46
N PHE A 98 0.84 -8.99 23.93
CA PHE A 98 1.81 -7.93 24.17
C PHE A 98 1.32 -7.01 25.29
N SER A 99 2.03 -7.03 26.41
CA SER A 99 1.82 -6.08 27.51
C SER A 99 2.28 -4.65 27.20
N ASN A 100 3.05 -4.47 26.12
CA ASN A 100 3.61 -3.18 25.71
C ASN A 100 3.42 -2.97 24.19
N ALA A 101 2.91 -1.81 23.81
CA ALA A 101 2.73 -1.40 22.42
C ALA A 101 4.07 -1.32 21.65
N SER A 102 5.17 -0.91 22.29
CA SER A 102 6.48 -0.84 21.61
C SER A 102 6.95 -2.22 21.17
N LYS A 103 6.88 -3.21 22.06
CA LYS A 103 7.22 -4.61 21.73
C LYS A 103 6.35 -5.18 20.62
N LYS A 104 5.08 -4.76 20.54
CA LYS A 104 4.15 -5.19 19.51
C LYS A 104 4.58 -4.68 18.13
N ILE A 105 4.86 -3.40 17.99
CA ILE A 105 5.27 -2.82 16.70
C ILE A 105 6.67 -3.29 16.29
N GLU A 106 7.61 -3.45 17.24
CA GLU A 106 8.94 -4.03 17.00
C GLU A 106 8.81 -5.47 16.47
N ALA A 107 8.05 -6.33 17.15
CA ALA A 107 7.83 -7.71 16.72
C ALA A 107 7.14 -7.78 15.35
N LEU A 108 6.23 -6.84 15.06
CA LEU A 108 5.63 -6.73 13.74
C LEU A 108 6.67 -6.36 12.69
N TYR A 109 7.50 -5.37 12.99
CA TYR A 109 8.53 -4.87 12.09
C TYR A 109 9.53 -5.98 11.76
N ASP A 110 10.03 -6.72 12.76
CA ASP A 110 10.92 -7.86 12.58
C ASP A 110 10.29 -8.93 11.68
N LYS A 111 9.02 -9.29 11.94
CA LYS A 111 8.29 -10.28 11.14
C LYS A 111 8.06 -9.80 9.70
N VAL A 112 7.90 -8.48 9.49
CA VAL A 112 7.84 -7.89 8.15
C VAL A 112 9.19 -8.00 7.47
N LEU A 113 10.31 -7.72 8.14
CA LEU A 113 11.65 -7.89 7.56
C LEU A 113 11.90 -9.35 7.15
N GLU A 114 11.52 -10.33 7.98
CA GLU A 114 11.59 -11.75 7.62
C GLU A 114 10.71 -12.09 6.41
N TYR A 115 9.52 -11.52 6.31
CA TYR A 115 8.65 -11.69 5.16
C TYR A 115 9.29 -11.09 3.90
N LEU A 116 9.82 -9.87 3.99
CA LEU A 116 10.48 -9.17 2.89
C LEU A 116 11.66 -9.97 2.37
N ASP A 117 12.54 -10.47 3.25
CA ASP A 117 13.69 -11.31 2.87
C ASP A 117 13.27 -12.50 1.99
N ARG A 118 12.11 -13.10 2.28
CA ARG A 118 11.55 -14.21 1.50
C ARG A 118 10.95 -13.78 0.16
N VAL A 119 10.34 -12.60 0.06
CA VAL A 119 9.57 -12.20 -1.14
C VAL A 119 10.28 -11.25 -2.08
N VAL A 120 11.25 -10.46 -1.61
CA VAL A 120 11.93 -9.43 -2.43
C VAL A 120 12.89 -10.08 -3.44
N GLY A 121 13.52 -11.20 -3.06
CA GLY A 121 14.65 -11.76 -3.79
C GLY A 121 15.93 -10.96 -3.55
N LYS A 122 17.09 -11.55 -3.87
CA LYS A 122 18.41 -11.06 -3.43
C LYS A 122 18.87 -9.70 -3.98
N ASP A 123 18.19 -9.12 -4.99
CA ASP A 123 18.77 -8.06 -5.82
C ASP A 123 17.85 -6.86 -6.15
N GLU A 124 16.63 -6.74 -5.62
CA GLU A 124 15.71 -5.64 -6.02
C GLU A 124 14.95 -4.96 -4.86
N VAL A 125 14.44 -3.75 -5.08
CA VAL A 125 13.55 -3.01 -4.15
C VAL A 125 12.10 -3.35 -4.48
N LEU A 126 11.25 -3.61 -3.48
CA LEU A 126 9.82 -3.76 -3.72
C LEU A 126 9.16 -2.44 -4.15
N PRO A 127 8.10 -2.47 -4.97
CA PRO A 127 7.60 -3.57 -5.79
C PRO A 127 8.10 -3.51 -7.26
N VAL A 128 9.31 -2.99 -7.49
CA VAL A 128 9.80 -2.64 -8.85
C VAL A 128 9.86 -3.85 -9.78
N LYS A 129 10.27 -5.03 -9.29
CA LYS A 129 10.37 -6.26 -10.10
C LYS A 129 9.04 -6.69 -10.72
N ALA A 130 8.02 -6.80 -9.86
CA ALA A 130 6.69 -7.24 -10.27
C ALA A 130 6.08 -6.23 -11.25
N MET A 131 6.27 -4.94 -10.97
CA MET A 131 5.85 -3.85 -11.86
C MET A 131 6.58 -3.87 -13.20
N ARG A 132 7.89 -4.16 -13.23
CA ARG A 132 8.68 -4.30 -14.47
C ARG A 132 8.23 -5.48 -15.33
N LYS A 133 7.74 -6.56 -14.73
CA LYS A 133 7.10 -7.65 -15.48
C LYS A 133 5.71 -7.25 -15.96
N PHE A 134 4.92 -6.60 -15.11
CA PHE A 134 3.58 -6.14 -15.45
C PHE A 134 3.58 -5.19 -16.67
N GLN A 135 4.51 -4.22 -16.73
CA GLN A 135 4.60 -3.28 -17.86
C GLN A 135 4.91 -3.93 -19.22
N GLN A 136 5.35 -5.19 -19.25
CA GLN A 136 5.61 -5.91 -20.51
C GLN A 136 4.32 -6.35 -21.21
N TYR A 137 3.18 -6.24 -20.52
CA TYR A 137 1.88 -6.62 -21.04
C TYR A 137 1.08 -5.38 -21.42
N SER A 138 0.63 -5.32 -22.66
CA SER A 138 -0.39 -4.34 -23.06
C SER A 138 -1.76 -4.72 -22.50
N THR A 139 -2.67 -3.75 -22.43
CA THR A 139 -4.06 -4.00 -22.00
C THR A 139 -4.74 -5.04 -22.89
N ALA A 140 -4.48 -5.05 -24.20
CA ALA A 140 -4.97 -6.08 -25.12
C ALA A 140 -4.43 -7.50 -24.83
N GLN A 141 -3.17 -7.63 -24.41
CA GLN A 141 -2.62 -8.92 -23.99
C GLN A 141 -3.24 -9.40 -22.68
N LEU A 142 -3.51 -8.48 -21.75
CA LEU A 142 -4.20 -8.77 -20.49
C LEU A 142 -5.68 -9.13 -20.72
N ASP A 143 -6.34 -8.51 -21.71
CA ASP A 143 -7.69 -8.89 -22.15
C ASP A 143 -7.76 -10.36 -22.57
N HIS A 144 -6.81 -10.79 -23.40
CA HIS A 144 -6.74 -12.19 -23.81
C HIS A 144 -6.45 -13.12 -22.63
N LYS A 145 -5.59 -12.70 -21.71
CA LYS A 145 -5.18 -13.50 -20.54
C LYS A 145 -6.34 -13.68 -19.54
N PHE A 146 -7.17 -12.68 -19.32
CA PHE A 146 -8.25 -12.68 -18.30
C PHE A 146 -9.63 -13.07 -18.85
N LYS A 147 -9.67 -13.81 -19.96
CA LYS A 147 -10.90 -14.05 -20.74
C LYS A 147 -11.78 -15.17 -20.20
N ASN A 148 -11.19 -16.24 -19.65
CA ASN A 148 -11.90 -17.51 -19.49
C ASN A 148 -12.28 -17.76 -18.03
N ASN A 149 -11.29 -18.00 -17.18
CA ASN A 149 -11.48 -18.27 -15.77
C ASN A 149 -10.76 -17.18 -14.99
N LEU A 150 -11.41 -16.01 -14.92
CA LEU A 150 -10.81 -14.77 -14.44
C LEU A 150 -10.04 -14.93 -13.11
N VAL A 151 -10.57 -15.70 -12.14
CA VAL A 151 -9.88 -15.94 -10.86
C VAL A 151 -8.59 -16.73 -11.07
N GLN A 152 -8.67 -17.84 -11.81
CA GLN A 152 -7.52 -18.69 -12.08
C GLN A 152 -6.48 -17.98 -12.96
N ASP A 153 -6.95 -17.30 -14.00
CA ASP A 153 -6.15 -16.50 -14.93
C ASP A 153 -5.36 -15.40 -14.19
N ALA A 154 -6.00 -14.73 -13.23
CA ALA A 154 -5.36 -13.74 -12.36
C ALA A 154 -4.31 -14.37 -11.44
N ILE A 155 -4.64 -15.49 -10.78
CA ILE A 155 -3.70 -16.19 -9.90
C ILE A 155 -2.48 -16.69 -10.68
N ASP A 156 -2.68 -17.24 -11.87
CA ASP A 156 -1.59 -17.67 -12.74
C ASP A 156 -0.75 -16.48 -13.21
N PHE A 157 -1.37 -15.34 -13.45
CA PHE A 157 -0.65 -14.11 -13.72
C PHE A 157 0.17 -13.62 -12.52
N PHE A 158 -0.38 -13.67 -11.30
CA PHE A 158 0.35 -13.30 -10.08
C PHE A 158 1.62 -14.15 -9.90
N ARG A 159 1.53 -15.45 -10.19
CA ARG A 159 2.69 -16.37 -10.14
C ARG A 159 3.76 -16.03 -11.18
N ILE A 160 3.38 -15.47 -12.32
CA ILE A 160 4.33 -14.99 -13.35
C ILE A 160 5.06 -13.74 -12.85
N ILE A 161 4.33 -12.77 -12.31
CA ILE A 161 4.92 -11.48 -11.90
C ILE A 161 5.71 -11.60 -10.59
N TRP A 162 5.24 -12.38 -9.62
CA TRP A 162 5.83 -12.45 -8.28
C TRP A 162 5.63 -13.81 -7.60
N PRO A 163 6.36 -14.85 -8.06
CA PRO A 163 6.19 -16.22 -7.57
C PRO A 163 6.45 -16.37 -6.07
N ASP A 164 7.49 -15.73 -5.53
CA ASP A 164 7.87 -15.84 -4.13
C ASP A 164 6.77 -15.31 -3.19
N LYS A 165 6.16 -14.17 -3.55
CA LYS A 165 5.01 -13.61 -2.82
C LYS A 165 3.82 -14.57 -2.86
N CYS A 166 3.50 -15.14 -4.03
CA CYS A 166 2.42 -16.12 -4.15
C CYS A 166 2.65 -17.36 -3.28
N GLN A 167 3.89 -17.84 -3.21
CA GLN A 167 4.26 -18.97 -2.37
C GLN A 167 4.10 -18.64 -0.88
N CYS A 168 4.52 -17.44 -0.45
CA CYS A 168 4.41 -17.02 0.96
C CYS A 168 2.96 -16.81 1.42
N ILE A 169 2.09 -16.22 0.60
CA ILE A 169 0.70 -15.91 1.01
C ILE A 169 -0.26 -17.08 0.80
N GLY A 170 0.02 -17.96 -0.16
CA GLY A 170 -0.79 -19.13 -0.48
C GLY A 170 -2.07 -18.85 -1.29
N ASN A 171 -2.60 -19.92 -1.90
CA ASN A 171 -3.72 -19.82 -2.85
C ASN A 171 -5.04 -19.32 -2.21
N ALA A 172 -5.32 -19.69 -0.96
CA ALA A 172 -6.55 -19.27 -0.29
C ALA A 172 -6.61 -17.74 -0.12
N ALA A 173 -5.51 -17.13 0.33
CA ALA A 173 -5.40 -15.67 0.46
C ALA A 173 -5.47 -14.98 -0.91
N LEU A 174 -4.83 -15.53 -1.95
CA LEU A 174 -4.91 -15.02 -3.32
C LEU A 174 -6.34 -15.01 -3.88
N VAL A 175 -7.10 -16.10 -3.68
CA VAL A 175 -8.51 -16.18 -4.09
C VAL A 175 -9.35 -15.15 -3.34
N GLN A 176 -9.13 -15.00 -2.03
CA GLN A 176 -9.88 -14.05 -1.22
C GLN A 176 -9.59 -12.60 -1.64
N MET A 177 -8.31 -12.24 -1.82
CA MET A 177 -7.91 -10.94 -2.31
C MET A 177 -8.50 -10.65 -3.71
N PHE A 178 -8.53 -11.65 -4.61
CA PHE A 178 -9.13 -11.46 -5.93
C PHE A 178 -10.64 -11.18 -5.86
N LYS A 179 -11.37 -11.89 -5.00
CA LYS A 179 -12.81 -11.66 -4.78
C LYS A 179 -13.08 -10.23 -4.29
N GLU A 180 -12.24 -9.73 -3.40
CA GLU A 180 -12.31 -8.36 -2.92
C GLU A 180 -11.99 -7.35 -4.02
N GLY A 181 -10.94 -7.60 -4.81
CA GLY A 181 -10.61 -6.75 -5.96
C GLY A 181 -11.70 -6.69 -7.02
N ASN A 182 -12.42 -7.79 -7.27
CA ASN A 182 -13.60 -7.77 -8.14
C ASN A 182 -14.72 -6.87 -7.58
N LYS A 183 -14.94 -6.87 -6.27
CA LYS A 183 -15.93 -5.98 -5.63
C LYS A 183 -15.49 -4.52 -5.77
N LEU A 184 -14.27 -4.19 -5.37
CA LEU A 184 -13.74 -2.83 -5.38
C LEU A 184 -13.60 -2.26 -6.80
N ALA A 185 -13.19 -3.06 -7.78
CA ALA A 185 -13.14 -2.65 -9.19
C ALA A 185 -14.52 -2.21 -9.68
N LYS A 186 -15.57 -2.95 -9.33
CA LYS A 186 -16.96 -2.62 -9.71
C LYS A 186 -17.45 -1.33 -9.04
N GLU A 187 -17.04 -1.05 -7.80
CA GLU A 187 -17.35 0.21 -7.12
C GLU A 187 -16.77 1.42 -7.86
N HIS A 188 -15.64 1.25 -8.57
CA HIS A 188 -15.07 2.28 -9.45
C HIS A 188 -15.60 2.26 -10.89
N GLY A 189 -16.62 1.44 -11.20
CA GLY A 189 -17.23 1.32 -12.53
C GLY A 189 -16.45 0.42 -13.50
N ILE A 190 -15.49 -0.37 -13.01
CA ILE A 190 -14.71 -1.31 -13.81
C ILE A 190 -15.41 -2.67 -13.80
N SER A 191 -16.09 -3.01 -14.90
CA SER A 191 -16.91 -4.23 -15.00
C SER A 191 -16.39 -5.26 -16.00
N VAL A 192 -15.45 -4.89 -16.86
CA VAL A 192 -14.83 -5.80 -17.83
C VAL A 192 -13.82 -6.72 -17.13
N SER A 193 -13.79 -8.00 -17.51
CA SER A 193 -12.93 -9.03 -16.87
C SER A 193 -11.47 -8.60 -16.82
N SER A 194 -10.97 -8.01 -17.89
CA SER A 194 -9.58 -7.57 -17.96
C SER A 194 -9.27 -6.39 -17.06
N GLY A 195 -10.21 -5.46 -16.94
CA GLY A 195 -10.13 -4.35 -15.99
C GLY A 195 -10.12 -4.84 -14.55
N ILE A 196 -10.94 -5.85 -14.23
CA ILE A 196 -10.93 -6.49 -12.91
C ILE A 196 -9.59 -7.20 -12.65
N GLY A 197 -9.03 -7.90 -13.65
CA GLY A 197 -7.73 -8.56 -13.56
C GLY A 197 -6.58 -7.56 -13.35
N ILE A 198 -6.60 -6.44 -14.08
CA ILE A 198 -5.61 -5.36 -13.93
C ILE A 198 -5.75 -4.69 -12.56
N TYR A 199 -6.95 -4.32 -12.14
CA TYR A 199 -7.20 -3.74 -10.82
C TYR A 199 -6.71 -4.67 -9.70
N SER A 200 -7.04 -5.96 -9.79
CA SER A 200 -6.58 -6.97 -8.82
C SER A 200 -5.05 -7.14 -8.86
N THR A 201 -4.40 -6.93 -10.01
CA THR A 201 -2.94 -6.92 -10.10
C THR A 201 -2.34 -5.71 -9.37
N PHE A 202 -2.97 -4.54 -9.47
CA PHE A 202 -2.55 -3.38 -8.67
C PHE A 202 -2.71 -3.62 -7.18
N MET A 203 -3.83 -4.19 -6.72
CA MET A 203 -3.98 -4.58 -5.31
C MET A 203 -2.91 -5.57 -4.85
N PHE A 204 -2.59 -6.55 -5.70
CA PHE A 204 -1.58 -7.55 -5.41
C PHE A 204 -0.18 -6.93 -5.29
N ILE A 205 0.15 -5.94 -6.12
CA ILE A 205 1.48 -5.31 -6.14
C ILE A 205 1.61 -4.20 -5.08
N LEU A 206 0.60 -3.34 -4.98
CA LEU A 206 0.62 -2.07 -4.23
C LEU A 206 -0.10 -2.10 -2.88
N GLY A 207 -0.80 -3.19 -2.57
CA GLY A 207 -1.65 -3.32 -1.38
C GLY A 207 -3.14 -3.12 -1.70
N HIS A 208 -4.01 -3.74 -0.91
CA HIS A 208 -5.45 -3.80 -1.21
C HIS A 208 -6.14 -2.43 -1.20
N GLN A 209 -5.57 -1.42 -0.52
CA GLN A 209 -6.09 -0.05 -0.46
C GLN A 209 -5.39 0.92 -1.42
N PHE A 210 -4.64 0.44 -2.42
CA PHE A 210 -3.89 1.31 -3.34
C PHE A 210 -4.74 2.43 -3.97
N ALA A 211 -6.03 2.17 -4.23
CA ALA A 211 -6.97 3.14 -4.82
C ALA A 211 -7.25 4.35 -3.91
N ARG A 212 -6.96 4.24 -2.62
CA ARG A 212 -7.15 5.26 -1.58
C ARG A 212 -5.85 5.62 -0.87
N ASP A 213 -4.73 5.07 -1.32
CA ASP A 213 -3.46 5.24 -0.65
C ASP A 213 -2.92 6.67 -0.87
N PRO A 214 -2.62 7.44 0.20
CA PRO A 214 -2.07 8.78 0.07
C PRO A 214 -0.71 8.83 -0.63
N MET A 215 0.05 7.72 -0.67
CA MET A 215 1.27 7.60 -1.46
C MET A 215 1.01 7.43 -2.97
N TYR A 216 -0.22 7.07 -3.36
CA TYR A 216 -0.64 6.89 -4.75
C TYR A 216 -1.81 7.81 -5.13
N PRO A 217 -1.65 9.15 -5.00
CA PRO A 217 -2.75 10.08 -5.28
C PRO A 217 -3.28 9.93 -6.71
N TRP A 218 -2.39 9.61 -7.67
CA TRP A 218 -2.73 9.34 -9.06
C TRP A 218 -3.73 8.17 -9.24
N ALA A 219 -3.71 7.17 -8.36
CA ALA A 219 -4.63 6.03 -8.44
C ALA A 219 -6.04 6.49 -8.07
N CYS A 220 -6.17 7.23 -6.96
CA CYS A 220 -7.43 7.83 -6.53
C CYS A 220 -7.98 8.77 -7.61
N ASP A 221 -7.16 9.69 -8.11
CA ASP A 221 -7.55 10.67 -9.13
C ASP A 221 -8.12 9.99 -10.39
N ILE A 222 -7.47 8.93 -10.89
CA ILE A 222 -7.93 8.21 -12.08
C ILE A 222 -9.19 7.38 -11.80
N LEU A 223 -9.26 6.72 -10.64
CA LEU A 223 -10.34 5.80 -10.34
C LEU A 223 -11.65 6.53 -9.96
N ASP A 224 -11.55 7.74 -9.42
CA ASP A 224 -12.71 8.57 -9.03
C ASP A 224 -13.14 9.59 -10.08
N ASP A 225 -12.32 9.83 -11.11
CA ASP A 225 -12.68 10.76 -12.19
C ASP A 225 -13.90 10.25 -12.98
N SER A 226 -15.04 10.91 -12.75
CA SER A 226 -16.32 10.61 -13.36
C SER A 226 -16.42 11.08 -14.82
N SER A 227 -15.47 11.92 -15.28
CA SER A 227 -15.38 12.32 -16.68
C SER A 227 -14.78 11.23 -17.57
N ILE A 228 -14.13 10.21 -16.98
CA ILE A 228 -13.59 9.07 -17.72
C ILE A 228 -14.73 8.10 -18.04
N ILE A 229 -15.21 8.18 -19.29
CA ILE A 229 -16.30 7.35 -19.80
C ILE A 229 -15.74 6.05 -20.39
N GLY A 230 -16.36 4.92 -20.03
CA GLY A 230 -16.08 3.61 -20.60
C GLY A 230 -15.34 2.67 -19.63
N PRO A 231 -15.72 1.38 -19.59
CA PRO A 231 -15.23 0.44 -18.57
C PRO A 231 -13.74 0.11 -18.69
N THR A 232 -13.13 0.39 -19.85
CA THR A 232 -11.72 0.14 -20.16
C THR A 232 -10.81 1.36 -20.02
N GLU A 233 -11.36 2.58 -20.12
CA GLU A 233 -10.52 3.78 -20.20
C GLU A 233 -9.81 4.10 -18.87
N LYS A 234 -10.50 3.94 -17.73
CA LYS A 234 -9.86 4.09 -16.40
C LYS A 234 -8.66 3.16 -16.25
N ILE A 235 -8.79 1.93 -16.72
CA ILE A 235 -7.75 0.90 -16.64
C ILE A 235 -6.58 1.20 -17.57
N ASN A 236 -6.86 1.66 -18.79
CA ASN A 236 -5.82 2.12 -19.71
C ASN A 236 -5.00 3.27 -19.11
N ARG A 237 -5.66 4.24 -18.47
CA ARG A 237 -5.00 5.36 -17.79
C ARG A 237 -4.19 4.91 -16.58
N LEU A 238 -4.75 4.02 -15.76
CA LEU A 238 -4.05 3.45 -14.61
C LEU A 238 -2.77 2.71 -15.03
N HIS A 239 -2.87 1.91 -16.09
CA HIS A 239 -1.74 1.20 -16.69
C HIS A 239 -0.68 2.17 -17.25
N ALA A 240 -1.10 3.15 -18.06
CA ALA A 240 -0.20 4.14 -18.64
C ALA A 240 0.52 4.97 -17.56
N LYS A 241 -0.20 5.38 -16.51
CA LYS A 241 0.39 6.14 -15.40
C LYS A 241 1.41 5.32 -14.63
N THR A 242 1.18 4.03 -14.48
CA THR A 242 2.13 3.11 -13.84
C THR A 242 3.43 3.00 -14.63
N ILE A 243 3.35 2.92 -15.97
CA ILE A 243 4.54 2.94 -16.83
C ILE A 243 5.31 4.25 -16.67
N GLU A 244 4.63 5.38 -16.61
CA GLU A 244 5.27 6.69 -16.38
C GLU A 244 6.02 6.72 -15.03
N ILE A 245 5.39 6.24 -13.96
CA ILE A 245 5.99 6.20 -12.62
C ILE A 245 7.19 5.25 -12.56
N LEU A 246 7.09 4.08 -13.20
CA LEU A 246 8.19 3.13 -13.26
C LEU A 246 9.41 3.70 -13.97
N LYS A 247 9.22 4.48 -15.04
CA LYS A 247 10.35 5.15 -15.70
C LYS A 247 11.08 6.08 -14.73
N LYS A 248 10.32 6.89 -13.97
CA LYS A 248 10.89 7.80 -12.96
C LYS A 248 11.57 7.09 -11.78
N SER A 249 11.21 5.85 -11.47
CA SER A 249 11.83 5.09 -10.37
C SER A 249 13.12 4.37 -10.76
N LEU A 250 13.39 4.28 -12.07
CA LEU A 250 14.55 3.64 -12.70
C LEU A 250 15.63 4.62 -13.11
N GLU A 251 15.28 5.90 -13.29
CA GLU A 251 16.20 7.04 -13.41
C GLU A 251 16.85 7.37 -12.05
#